data_AF-A0A7V6W2I8-F1
#
_entry.id   AF-A0A7V6W2I8-F1
#
_cell.length_a   1.000
_cell.length_b   1.000
_cell.length_c   1.000
_cell.angle_alpha   90.00
_cell.angle_beta   90.00
_cell.angle_gamma   90.00
#
_symmetry.space_group_name_H-M   'P 1'
#
loop_
_entity.id
_entity.type
_entity.pdbx_description
1 polymer ?
#
loop_
_entity_poly.entity_id
_entity_poly.type
_entity_poly.pdbx_seq_one_letter_code
_entity_poly.pdbx_strand_id
1 'polypeptide(L)'
;MKGFLLDYINENEFKKLERALKKYNMLAFKKLNFDYYPSLRNGKFVGEKVSSDKKENTETYELKLPSDYMFSQVHGDVILKYIVYKDASTVMLDTITPTEILLEGHMAELATYRGVMISKANESKDKFKIDLLYTMQDK
;
A
#
# COMPACT_ATOMS: atom_id res chain seq x y z
N MET A 1 3.96 -13.00 25.75
CA MET A 1 3.81 -11.60 25.30
C MET A 1 2.42 -11.45 24.72
N LYS A 2 1.60 -10.53 25.23
CA LYS A 2 0.30 -10.23 24.62
C LYS A 2 0.60 -9.54 23.29
N GLY A 3 0.49 -10.28 22.19
CA GLY A 3 0.66 -9.72 20.85
C GLY A 3 -0.53 -8.83 20.50
N PHE A 4 -0.32 -7.88 19.60
CA PHE A 4 -1.40 -7.08 19.06
C PHE A 4 -2.25 -7.91 18.09
N LEU A 5 -3.57 -7.80 18.18
CA LEU A 5 -4.48 -8.38 17.21
C LEU A 5 -4.47 -7.52 15.94
N LEU A 6 -4.29 -8.15 14.77
CA LEU A 6 -4.52 -7.47 13.50
C LEU A 6 -6.00 -7.58 13.14
N ASP A 7 -6.65 -6.46 12.97
CA ASP A 7 -8.04 -6.36 12.52
C ASP A 7 -8.13 -5.43 11.31
N TYR A 8 -9.28 -5.37 10.65
CA TYR A 8 -9.50 -4.58 9.44
C TYR A 8 -10.65 -3.62 9.65
N ILE A 9 -10.51 -2.37 9.21
CA ILE A 9 -11.65 -1.43 9.17
C ILE A 9 -12.66 -1.91 8.12
N ASN A 10 -12.15 -2.30 6.94
CA ASN A 10 -12.95 -2.91 5.88
C ASN A 10 -12.21 -4.11 5.28
N GLU A 11 -12.46 -5.30 5.82
CA GLU A 11 -11.80 -6.54 5.40
C GLU A 11 -12.00 -6.83 3.90
N ASN A 12 -13.18 -6.55 3.37
CA ASN A 12 -13.50 -6.85 1.97
C ASN A 12 -12.71 -5.99 0.99
N GLU A 13 -12.64 -4.67 1.24
CA GLU A 13 -11.85 -3.78 0.40
C GLU A 13 -10.36 -4.02 0.57
N PHE A 14 -9.92 -4.21 1.80
CA PHE A 14 -8.51 -4.46 2.09
C PHE A 14 -8.02 -5.73 1.39
N LYS A 15 -8.79 -6.83 1.44
CA LYS A 15 -8.42 -8.07 0.74
C LYS A 15 -8.37 -7.92 -0.78
N LYS A 16 -9.20 -7.05 -1.37
CA LYS A 16 -9.13 -6.76 -2.81
C LYS A 16 -7.82 -6.04 -3.15
N LEU A 17 -7.45 -5.03 -2.35
CA LEU A 17 -6.20 -4.29 -2.50
C LEU A 17 -4.99 -5.20 -2.29
N GLU A 18 -5.02 -6.06 -1.26
CA GLU A 18 -3.94 -7.00 -0.97
C GLU A 18 -3.74 -8.01 -2.12
N ARG A 19 -4.83 -8.52 -2.71
CA ARG A 19 -4.77 -9.41 -3.88
C ARG A 19 -4.19 -8.70 -5.12
N ALA A 20 -4.55 -7.44 -5.36
CA ALA A 20 -3.95 -6.65 -6.41
C ALA A 20 -2.46 -6.42 -6.14
N LEU A 21 -2.11 -6.03 -4.91
CA LEU A 21 -0.73 -5.83 -4.50
C LEU A 21 0.10 -7.10 -4.73
N LYS A 22 -0.44 -8.28 -4.41
CA LYS A 22 0.22 -9.56 -4.67
C LYS A 22 0.51 -9.80 -6.16
N LYS A 23 -0.42 -9.44 -7.06
CA LYS A 23 -0.26 -9.63 -8.51
C LYS A 23 0.77 -8.68 -9.11
N TYR A 24 0.73 -7.43 -8.66
CA TYR A 24 1.34 -6.31 -9.37
C TYR A 24 2.59 -5.76 -8.67
N ASN A 25 2.69 -5.95 -7.37
CA ASN A 25 3.85 -5.56 -6.58
C ASN A 25 4.15 -6.64 -5.53
N MET A 26 4.72 -7.75 -6.02
CA MET A 26 5.07 -8.90 -5.19
C MET A 26 6.09 -8.53 -4.10
N LEU A 27 6.99 -7.56 -4.34
CA LEU A 27 7.99 -7.12 -3.37
C LEU A 27 7.34 -6.47 -2.15
N ALA A 28 6.42 -5.51 -2.37
CA ALA A 28 5.63 -4.90 -1.30
C ALA A 28 4.82 -5.96 -0.54
N PHE A 29 4.14 -6.86 -1.26
CA PHE A 29 3.31 -7.91 -0.66
C PHE A 29 4.12 -8.88 0.23
N LYS A 30 5.31 -9.30 -0.22
CA LYS A 30 6.19 -10.17 0.58
C LYS A 30 6.65 -9.45 1.85
N LYS A 31 7.14 -8.22 1.73
CA LYS A 31 7.62 -7.47 2.90
C LYS A 31 6.51 -7.19 3.91
N LEU A 32 5.31 -6.88 3.42
CA LEU A 32 4.11 -6.72 4.22
C LEU A 32 3.79 -7.97 5.04
N ASN A 33 3.77 -9.14 4.39
CA ASN A 33 3.39 -10.39 5.04
C ASN A 33 4.47 -10.96 5.96
N PHE A 34 5.75 -10.90 5.56
CA PHE A 34 6.84 -11.56 6.28
C PHE A 34 7.49 -10.68 7.35
N ASP A 35 7.55 -9.36 7.14
CA ASP A 35 8.24 -8.46 8.07
C ASP A 35 7.25 -7.63 8.87
N TYR A 36 6.30 -6.97 8.19
CA TYR A 36 5.46 -5.96 8.83
C TYR A 36 4.33 -6.56 9.66
N TYR A 37 3.55 -7.52 9.16
CA TYR A 37 2.51 -8.15 9.97
C TYR A 37 3.03 -8.83 11.24
N PRO A 38 4.14 -9.60 11.21
CA PRO A 38 4.74 -10.14 12.43
C PRO A 38 5.26 -9.03 13.37
N SER A 39 5.86 -7.97 12.83
CA SER A 39 6.33 -6.83 13.64
C SER A 39 5.18 -6.13 14.36
N LEU A 40 4.08 -5.88 13.66
CA LEU A 40 2.87 -5.27 14.22
C LEU A 40 2.26 -6.14 15.33
N ARG A 41 2.14 -7.45 15.09
CA ARG A 41 1.69 -8.42 16.12
C ARG A 41 2.62 -8.45 17.33
N ASN A 42 3.91 -8.24 17.14
CA ASN A 42 4.89 -8.16 18.23
C ASN A 42 4.91 -6.80 18.96
N GLY A 43 4.09 -5.82 18.53
CA GLY A 43 4.03 -4.48 19.12
C GLY A 43 5.13 -3.53 18.63
N LYS A 44 5.82 -3.86 17.54
CA LYS A 44 6.72 -2.94 16.83
C LYS A 44 5.94 -2.25 15.72
N PHE A 45 5.51 -1.01 15.97
CA PHE A 45 4.85 -0.19 14.96
C PHE A 45 5.89 0.42 14.02
N VAL A 46 5.80 0.05 12.74
CA VAL A 46 6.76 0.43 11.69
C VAL A 46 6.08 1.42 10.76
N GLY A 47 6.70 2.57 10.53
CA GLY A 47 6.16 3.61 9.65
C GLY A 47 6.25 5.00 10.29
N GLU A 48 5.72 5.99 9.58
CA GLU A 48 5.63 7.36 10.06
C GLU A 48 4.30 7.57 10.80
N LYS A 49 4.36 8.20 11.96
CA LYS A 49 3.18 8.52 12.75
C LYS A 49 2.55 9.80 12.20
N VAL A 50 1.37 9.69 11.60
CA VAL A 50 0.71 10.81 10.91
C VAL A 50 -0.24 11.56 11.84
N SER A 51 -0.91 10.84 12.74
CA SER A 51 -1.77 11.46 13.74
C SER A 51 -1.79 10.70 15.06
N SER A 52 -2.17 11.40 16.12
CA SER A 52 -2.51 10.79 17.40
C SER A 52 -3.72 11.48 17.99
N ASP A 53 -4.76 10.70 18.25
CA ASP A 53 -5.95 11.17 18.92
C ASP A 53 -5.85 10.83 20.41
N LYS A 54 -5.68 11.87 21.22
CA LYS A 54 -5.59 11.74 22.68
C LYS A 54 -6.91 11.33 23.35
N LYS A 55 -8.04 11.49 22.64
CA LYS A 55 -9.38 11.16 23.16
C LYS A 55 -9.67 9.66 23.11
N GLU A 56 -9.27 9.01 22.02
CA GLU A 56 -9.47 7.57 21.78
C GLU A 56 -8.20 6.74 22.03
N ASN A 57 -7.11 7.40 22.45
CA ASN A 57 -5.79 6.81 22.65
C ASN A 57 -5.29 5.99 21.44
N THR A 58 -5.60 6.50 20.23
CA THR A 58 -5.24 5.89 18.95
C THR A 58 -4.06 6.60 18.30
N GLU A 59 -3.26 5.83 17.57
CA GLU A 59 -2.15 6.35 16.78
C GLU A 59 -2.26 5.85 15.34
N THR A 60 -2.32 6.77 14.39
CA THR A 60 -2.39 6.44 12.97
C THR A 60 -1.00 6.49 12.37
N TYR A 61 -0.66 5.43 11.65
CA TYR A 61 0.62 5.24 11.01
C TYR A 61 0.47 5.05 9.51
N GLU A 62 1.43 5.59 8.78
CA GLU A 62 1.60 5.38 7.35
C GLU A 62 2.94 4.67 7.11
N LEU A 63 2.87 3.49 6.51
CA LEU A 63 4.03 2.67 6.21
C LEU A 63 4.24 2.59 4.70
N LYS A 64 5.29 3.26 4.24
CA LYS A 64 5.75 3.17 2.85
C LYS A 64 6.32 1.78 2.56
N LEU A 65 5.65 1.04 1.69
CA LEU A 65 6.06 -0.28 1.23
C LEU A 65 7.06 -0.13 0.06
N PRO A 66 8.03 -1.05 -0.07
CA PRO A 66 8.95 -1.02 -1.21
C PRO A 66 8.20 -1.37 -2.49
N SER A 67 8.21 -0.45 -3.45
CA SER A 67 7.65 -0.64 -4.78
C SER A 67 8.71 -0.39 -5.86
N ASP A 68 8.41 -0.82 -7.07
CA ASP A 68 9.19 -0.43 -8.24
C ASP A 68 9.23 1.11 -8.36
N TYR A 69 10.41 1.65 -8.70
CA TYR A 69 10.63 3.07 -8.88
C TYR A 69 9.72 3.65 -9.97
N MET A 70 9.59 2.96 -11.11
CA MET A 70 8.76 3.46 -12.20
C MET A 70 7.28 3.45 -11.81
N PHE A 71 6.86 2.46 -11.03
CA PHE A 71 5.50 2.41 -10.50
C PHE A 71 5.22 3.57 -9.55
N SER A 72 6.13 3.84 -8.60
CA SER A 72 5.92 4.93 -7.64
C SER A 72 5.91 6.31 -8.28
N GLN A 73 6.69 6.53 -9.34
CA GLN A 73 6.65 7.79 -10.09
C GLN A 73 5.35 7.97 -10.89
N VAL A 74 4.79 6.89 -11.45
CA VAL A 74 3.59 6.97 -12.29
C VAL A 74 2.31 7.05 -11.45
N HIS A 75 2.18 6.15 -10.46
CA HIS A 75 0.96 5.92 -9.68
C HIS A 75 1.05 6.40 -8.22
N GLY A 76 2.23 6.78 -7.75
CA GLY A 76 2.49 7.13 -6.37
C GLY A 76 3.05 5.96 -5.54
N ASP A 77 3.64 6.30 -4.41
CA ASP A 77 4.21 5.32 -3.48
C ASP A 77 3.13 4.40 -2.90
N VAL A 78 3.47 3.12 -2.75
CA VAL A 78 2.59 2.17 -2.07
C VAL A 78 2.69 2.41 -0.56
N ILE A 79 1.59 2.84 0.06
CA ILE A 79 1.56 3.15 1.49
C ILE A 79 0.44 2.35 2.15
N LEU A 80 0.78 1.64 3.21
CA LEU A 80 -0.20 1.02 4.12
C LEU A 80 -0.57 2.02 5.20
N LYS A 81 -1.86 2.32 5.33
CA LYS A 81 -2.40 3.08 6.46
C LYS A 81 -2.98 2.12 7.49
N TYR A 82 -2.60 2.30 8.74
CA TYR A 82 -3.15 1.52 9.84
C TYR A 82 -3.24 2.34 11.13
N ILE A 83 -4.18 1.96 11.99
CA ILE A 83 -4.50 2.62 13.25
C ILE A 83 -4.18 1.66 14.38
N VAL A 84 -3.46 2.14 15.39
CA VAL A 84 -3.09 1.37 16.57
C VAL A 84 -3.98 1.81 17.73
N TYR A 85 -4.73 0.86 18.28
CA TYR A 85 -5.51 1.00 19.50
C TYR A 85 -4.71 0.41 20.67
N LYS A 86 -4.09 1.28 21.46
CA LYS A 86 -3.26 0.86 22.59
C LYS A 86 -4.07 0.18 23.69
N ASP A 87 -5.28 0.66 23.94
CA ASP A 87 -6.15 0.16 25.02
C ASP A 87 -6.66 -1.26 24.72
N ALA A 88 -7.03 -1.51 23.46
CA ALA A 88 -7.50 -2.81 23.00
C ALA A 88 -6.37 -3.78 22.60
N SER A 89 -5.12 -3.30 22.53
CA SER A 89 -4.01 -4.04 21.92
C SER A 89 -4.35 -4.54 20.51
N THR A 90 -4.97 -3.68 19.70
CA THR A 90 -5.42 -4.01 18.33
C THR A 90 -4.81 -3.04 17.34
N VAL A 91 -4.41 -3.55 16.18
CA VAL A 91 -3.97 -2.78 15.02
C VAL A 91 -5.00 -2.96 13.93
N MET A 92 -5.73 -1.90 13.61
CA MET A 92 -6.71 -1.87 12.53
C MET A 92 -6.03 -1.42 11.23
N LEU A 93 -6.04 -2.31 10.24
CA LEU A 93 -5.60 -2.02 8.89
C LEU A 93 -6.71 -1.25 8.18
N ASP A 94 -6.39 -0.03 7.73
CA ASP A 94 -7.34 0.88 7.10
C ASP A 94 -7.36 0.64 5.59
N THR A 95 -6.31 1.08 4.89
CA THR A 95 -6.24 0.99 3.43
C THR A 95 -4.81 0.92 2.91
N ILE A 96 -4.68 0.59 1.63
CA ILE A 96 -3.44 0.63 0.88
C ILE A 96 -3.62 1.62 -0.28
N THR A 97 -2.77 2.64 -0.34
CA THR A 97 -2.70 3.56 -1.48
C THR A 97 -1.57 3.14 -2.42
N PRO A 98 -1.67 3.38 -3.73
CA PRO A 98 -2.78 4.00 -4.46
C PRO A 98 -3.96 3.04 -4.70
N THR A 99 -5.13 3.39 -4.17
CA THR A 99 -6.31 2.51 -4.15
C THR A 99 -6.91 2.30 -5.55
N GLU A 100 -6.93 3.34 -6.39
CA GLU A 100 -7.59 3.31 -7.71
C GLU A 100 -6.99 2.25 -8.64
N ILE A 101 -5.67 2.33 -8.91
CA ILE A 101 -4.97 1.38 -9.79
C ILE A 101 -4.99 -0.04 -9.23
N LEU A 102 -4.92 -0.19 -7.90
CA LEU A 102 -4.98 -1.50 -7.26
C LEU A 102 -6.38 -2.13 -7.39
N LEU A 103 -7.45 -1.37 -7.17
CA LEU A 103 -8.81 -1.87 -7.36
C LEU A 103 -9.09 -2.17 -8.83
N GLU A 104 -8.64 -1.31 -9.73
CA GLU A 104 -8.78 -1.54 -11.17
C GLU A 104 -8.07 -2.83 -11.60
N GLY A 105 -6.84 -3.03 -11.14
CA GLY A 105 -6.09 -4.25 -11.40
C GLY A 105 -6.66 -5.50 -10.72
N HIS A 106 -7.41 -5.35 -9.63
CA HIS A 106 -8.18 -6.45 -9.07
C HIS A 106 -9.35 -6.83 -9.97
N MET A 107 -10.08 -5.84 -10.49
CA MET A 107 -11.28 -6.03 -11.32
C MET A 107 -10.96 -6.57 -12.71
N ALA A 108 -9.88 -6.09 -13.33
CA ALA A 108 -9.49 -6.51 -14.65
C ALA A 108 -7.96 -6.59 -14.77
N GLU A 109 -7.49 -7.47 -15.64
CA GLU A 109 -6.07 -7.53 -15.98
C GLU A 109 -5.64 -6.21 -16.66
N LEU A 110 -4.62 -5.58 -16.10
CA LEU A 110 -4.03 -4.34 -16.61
C LEU A 110 -2.95 -4.67 -17.62
N ALA A 111 -2.90 -3.90 -18.70
CA ALA A 111 -1.80 -3.97 -19.65
C ALA A 111 -0.53 -3.37 -19.02
N THR A 112 0.61 -3.75 -19.58
CA THR A 112 1.89 -3.12 -19.24
C THR A 112 2.40 -2.35 -20.44
N TYR A 113 3.00 -1.18 -20.18
CA TYR A 113 3.69 -0.36 -21.16
C TYR A 113 5.10 -0.08 -20.64
N ARG A 114 6.11 -0.47 -21.42
CA ARG A 114 7.53 -0.43 -21.02
C ARG A 114 7.78 -1.05 -19.63
N GLY A 115 7.11 -2.16 -19.32
CA GLY A 115 7.25 -2.86 -18.04
C GLY A 115 6.47 -2.25 -16.86
N VAL A 116 5.78 -1.11 -17.05
CA VAL A 116 4.97 -0.46 -16.02
C VAL A 116 3.49 -0.69 -16.30
N MET A 117 2.69 -0.97 -15.28
CA MET A 117 1.24 -1.10 -15.45
C MET A 117 0.59 0.23 -15.78
N ILE A 118 -0.40 0.19 -16.66
CA ILE A 118 -1.20 1.35 -17.03
C ILE A 118 -2.65 1.11 -16.63
N SER A 119 -3.30 2.14 -16.10
CA SER A 119 -4.74 2.14 -15.87
C SER A 119 -5.47 2.06 -17.20
N LYS A 120 -6.63 1.39 -17.23
CA LYS A 120 -7.54 1.47 -18.39
C LYS A 120 -8.25 2.80 -18.40
N ALA A 121 -8.54 3.36 -17.23
CA ALA A 121 -9.19 4.66 -17.10
C ALA A 121 -8.31 5.82 -17.60
N ASN A 122 -7.00 5.80 -17.37
CA ASN A 122 -6.08 6.90 -17.70
C ASN A 122 -4.88 6.45 -18.56
N GLU A 123 -5.09 5.49 -19.46
CA GLU A 123 -4.03 4.85 -20.25
C GLU A 123 -3.09 5.86 -20.93
N SER A 124 -3.64 6.87 -21.60
CA SER A 124 -2.85 7.90 -22.31
C SER A 124 -1.99 8.74 -21.36
N LYS A 125 -2.51 9.06 -20.16
CA LYS A 125 -1.79 9.85 -19.15
C LYS A 125 -0.65 9.05 -18.54
N ASP A 126 -0.88 7.76 -18.28
CA ASP A 126 0.14 6.87 -17.74
C ASP A 126 1.27 6.64 -18.74
N LYS A 127 0.94 6.39 -20.01
CA LYS A 127 1.93 6.31 -21.10
C LYS A 127 2.76 7.57 -21.22
N PHE A 128 2.11 8.75 -21.20
CA PHE A 128 2.81 10.03 -21.26
C PHE A 128 3.80 10.21 -20.10
N LYS A 129 3.39 9.90 -18.85
CA LYS A 129 4.29 9.94 -17.69
C LYS A 129 5.48 9.00 -17.85
N ILE A 130 5.21 7.77 -18.30
CA ILE A 130 6.25 6.76 -18.53
C ILE A 130 7.25 7.27 -19.58
N ASP A 131 6.79 7.71 -20.74
CA ASP A 131 7.65 8.23 -21.82
C ASP A 131 8.46 9.45 -21.35
N LEU A 132 7.85 10.35 -20.58
CA LEU A 132 8.54 11.50 -19.98
C LEU A 132 9.68 11.05 -19.05
N LEU A 133 9.42 10.11 -18.14
CA LEU A 133 10.41 9.58 -17.22
C LEU A 133 11.59 8.91 -17.94
N TYR A 134 11.30 8.10 -18.97
CA TYR A 134 12.34 7.50 -19.80
C TYR A 134 13.22 8.57 -20.46
N THR A 135 12.60 9.61 -21.02
CA THR A 135 13.33 10.73 -21.67
C THR A 135 14.21 11.51 -20.67
N MET A 136 13.82 11.54 -19.39
CA MET A 136 14.59 12.19 -18.32
C MET A 136 15.71 11.31 -17.76
N GLN A 137 15.58 9.98 -17.83
CA GLN A 137 16.62 9.03 -17.41
C GLN A 137 17.70 8.82 -18.47
N ASP A 138 17.36 8.98 -19.74
CA ASP A 138 18.30 8.92 -20.87
C ASP A 138 19.15 10.19 -21.04
N LYS A 139 19.14 11.10 -20.04
CA LYS A 139 19.98 12.31 -19.95
C LYS A 139 20.90 12.26 -18.75
#